data_AF-A0A514TNN2-F1
#
_entry.id   AF-A0A514TNN2-F1
#
_cell.length_a   1.000
_cell.length_b   1.000
_cell.length_c   1.000
_cell.angle_alpha   90.00
_cell.angle_beta   90.00
_cell.angle_gamma   90.00
#
_symmetry.space_group_name_H-M   'P 1'
#
loop_
_entity.id
_entity.type
_entity.pdbx_description
1 polymer ?
#
loop_
_entity_poly.entity_id
_entity_poly.type
_entity_poly.pdbx_seq_one_letter_code
_entity_poly.pdbx_strand_id
1 'polypeptide(L)'
;MDACTIHCVFNQLEMLNSNSRPDKHSIANIMTNQIKDVELKEFIQDSIDECFDALELDSHNNKCEFSKNFAVCMENKAQRNCDDWDENLSANKINSAGSQDGNNQQDKRKGY
;
A
#
# COMPACT_ATOMS: atom_id res chain seq x y z
N MET A 1 10.00 -6.11 -6.23
CA MET A 1 11.22 -5.29 -6.40
C MET A 1 12.36 -5.90 -5.61
N ASP A 2 13.60 -5.72 -6.05
CA ASP A 2 14.80 -6.09 -5.29
C ASP A 2 14.93 -5.26 -4.00
N ALA A 3 15.35 -5.89 -2.90
CA ALA A 3 15.34 -5.26 -1.58
C ALA A 3 16.27 -4.04 -1.49
N CYS A 4 17.45 -4.12 -2.10
CA CYS A 4 18.39 -3.00 -2.10
C CYS A 4 17.98 -1.89 -3.07
N THR A 5 17.14 -2.18 -4.07
CA THR A 5 16.53 -1.13 -4.89
C THR A 5 15.60 -0.24 -4.05
N ILE A 6 14.76 -0.83 -3.20
CA ILE A 6 13.93 -0.06 -2.24
C ILE A 6 14.80 0.74 -1.28
N HIS A 7 15.85 0.12 -0.75
CA HIS A 7 16.80 0.80 0.13
C HIS A 7 17.49 1.99 -0.55
N CYS A 8 17.82 1.87 -1.83
CA CYS A 8 18.37 2.97 -2.63
C CYS A 8 17.37 4.14 -2.72
N VAL A 9 16.09 3.87 -2.95
CA VAL A 9 15.04 4.92 -2.96
C VAL A 9 15.00 5.64 -1.62
N PHE A 10 15.06 4.91 -0.50
CA PHE A 10 15.06 5.54 0.84
C PHE A 10 16.29 6.42 1.03
N ASN A 11 17.45 6.00 0.53
CA ASN A 11 18.65 6.82 0.54
C ASN A 11 18.49 8.11 -0.30
N GLN A 12 17.92 8.01 -1.51
CA GLN A 12 17.69 9.18 -2.38
C GLN A 12 16.68 10.18 -1.80
N LEU A 13 15.75 9.70 -0.98
CA LEU A 13 14.77 10.52 -0.28
C LEU A 13 15.25 11.02 1.09
N GLU A 14 16.50 10.75 1.48
CA GLU A 14 17.07 11.15 2.77
C GLU A 14 16.33 10.53 3.99
N MET A 15 15.80 9.32 3.81
CA MET A 15 15.06 8.56 4.83
C MET A 15 15.93 7.67 5.72
N LEU A 16 17.26 7.73 5.58
CA LEU A 16 18.20 6.88 6.29
C LEU A 16 18.99 7.66 7.34
N ASN A 17 19.32 7.01 8.46
CA ASN A 17 20.25 7.55 9.46
C ASN A 17 21.72 7.38 9.04
N SER A 18 22.64 7.86 9.89
CA SER A 18 24.10 7.78 9.69
C SER A 18 24.65 6.36 9.51
N ASN A 19 23.90 5.34 9.95
CA ASN A 19 24.27 3.93 9.80
C ASN A 19 23.70 3.28 8.53
N SER A 20 23.15 4.09 7.61
CA SER A 20 22.44 3.64 6.41
C SER A 20 21.30 2.67 6.73
N ARG A 21 20.54 2.94 7.80
CA ARG A 21 19.30 2.21 8.12
C ARG A 21 18.11 3.15 8.05
N PRO A 22 16.92 2.66 7.67
CA PRO A 22 15.69 3.46 7.72
C PRO A 22 15.51 4.10 9.10
N ASP A 23 15.25 5.40 9.10
CA ASP A 23 15.11 6.20 10.31
C ASP A 23 13.66 6.63 10.50
N LYS A 24 13.05 6.21 11.61
CA LYS A 24 11.63 6.43 11.89
C LYS A 24 11.25 7.92 11.83
N HIS A 25 12.04 8.78 12.48
CA HIS A 25 11.79 10.22 12.52
C HIS A 25 11.91 10.86 11.14
N SER A 26 12.97 10.55 10.40
CA SER A 26 13.20 11.09 9.04
C SER A 26 12.09 10.66 8.09
N ILE A 27 11.71 9.37 8.11
CA ILE A 27 10.60 8.85 7.31
C ILE A 27 9.27 9.53 7.66
N ALA A 28 8.93 9.63 8.95
CA ALA A 28 7.70 10.29 9.39
C ALA A 28 7.65 11.75 8.94
N ASN A 29 8.75 12.49 9.09
CA ASN A 29 8.83 13.87 8.63
C ASN A 29 8.66 13.97 7.10
N ILE A 30 9.42 13.18 6.33
CA ILE A 30 9.39 13.25 4.85
C ILE A 30 8.03 12.83 4.29
N MET A 31 7.40 11.80 4.85
CA MET A 31 6.12 11.31 4.34
C MET A 31 4.94 12.21 4.71
N THR A 32 5.06 13.03 5.75
CA THR A 32 3.92 13.83 6.26
C THR A 32 4.08 15.34 6.12
N ASN A 33 5.26 15.84 5.76
CA ASN A 33 5.55 17.29 5.73
C ASN A 33 4.64 18.11 4.80
N GLN A 34 4.14 17.51 3.71
CA GLN A 34 3.30 18.19 2.72
C GLN A 34 1.82 17.85 2.84
N ILE A 35 1.45 16.97 3.78
CA ILE A 35 0.08 16.52 3.98
C ILE A 35 -0.67 17.54 4.84
N LYS A 36 -1.74 18.09 4.28
CA LYS A 36 -2.63 19.05 4.98
C LYS A 36 -3.77 18.37 5.71
N ASP A 37 -4.21 17.23 5.19
CA ASP A 37 -5.28 16.44 5.77
C ASP A 37 -4.79 15.79 7.06
N VAL A 38 -5.46 16.10 8.18
CA VAL A 38 -5.02 15.66 9.51
C VAL A 38 -5.20 14.16 9.69
N GLU A 39 -6.32 13.62 9.20
CA GLU A 39 -6.64 12.20 9.32
C GLU A 39 -5.65 11.34 8.51
N LEU A 40 -5.37 11.75 7.27
CA LEU A 40 -4.35 11.08 6.44
C LEU A 40 -2.95 11.16 7.06
N LYS A 41 -2.62 12.30 7.66
CA LYS A 41 -1.33 12.48 8.35
C LYS A 41 -1.23 11.55 9.56
N GLU A 42 -2.26 11.49 10.40
CA GLU A 42 -2.33 10.60 11.56
C GLU A 42 -2.21 9.13 11.12
N PHE A 43 -2.99 8.73 10.10
CA PHE A 43 -2.91 7.38 9.53
C PHE A 43 -1.49 7.00 9.07
N ILE A 44 -0.77 7.91 8.40
CA ILE A 44 0.60 7.65 7.95
C ILE A 44 1.55 7.54 9.14
N GLN A 45 1.40 8.41 10.16
CA GLN A 45 2.23 8.35 11.37
C GLN A 45 2.02 7.02 12.11
N ASP A 46 0.77 6.63 12.35
CA ASP A 46 0.42 5.37 13.02
C ASP A 46 0.92 4.16 12.23
N SER A 47 0.78 4.19 10.90
CA SER A 47 1.29 3.13 10.02
C SER A 47 2.81 2.99 10.09
N ILE A 48 3.54 4.11 10.11
CA ILE A 48 5.00 4.10 10.26
C ILE A 48 5.37 3.47 11.61
N ASP A 49 4.73 3.91 12.68
CA ASP A 49 4.97 3.44 14.03
C ASP A 49 4.77 1.93 14.17
N GLU A 50 3.61 1.44 13.74
CA GLU A 50 3.29 0.01 13.77
C GLU A 50 4.23 -0.83 12.88
N CYS A 51 4.62 -0.31 11.71
CA CYS A 51 5.54 -1.03 10.83
C CYS A 51 6.96 -1.09 11.40
N PHE A 52 7.43 -0.07 12.10
CA PHE A 52 8.71 -0.13 12.82
C PHE A 52 8.64 -1.14 13.97
N ASP A 53 7.61 -1.05 14.81
CA ASP A 53 7.44 -1.94 15.96
C ASP A 53 7.38 -3.42 15.54
N ALA A 54 6.68 -3.73 14.44
CA ALA A 54 6.60 -5.07 13.89
C ALA A 54 7.96 -5.62 13.38
N LEU A 55 8.82 -4.75 12.84
CA LEU A 55 10.10 -5.13 12.23
C LEU A 55 11.27 -5.14 13.21
N GLU A 56 11.20 -4.36 14.29
CA GLU A 56 12.22 -4.37 15.36
C GLU A 56 12.25 -5.70 16.12
N LEU A 57 11.13 -6.43 16.14
CA LEU A 57 11.05 -7.78 16.70
C LEU A 57 11.85 -8.81 15.88
N ASP A 58 12.15 -8.52 14.60
CA ASP A 58 12.91 -9.39 13.71
C ASP A 58 14.37 -8.95 13.60
N SER A 59 15.18 -9.45 14.54
CA SER A 59 16.61 -9.13 14.66
C SER A 59 17.50 -9.55 13.48
N HIS A 60 16.98 -10.34 12.52
CA HIS A 60 17.77 -10.90 11.42
C HIS A 60 17.76 -10.04 10.15
N ASN A 61 17.00 -8.95 10.10
CA ASN A 61 16.90 -8.13 8.90
C ASN A 61 18.15 -7.27 8.68
N ASN A 62 18.80 -7.48 7.54
CA ASN A 62 19.79 -6.54 7.02
C ASN A 62 19.10 -5.24 6.55
N LYS A 63 19.87 -4.18 6.29
CA LYS A 63 19.32 -2.85 5.93
C LYS A 63 18.43 -2.86 4.69
N CYS A 64 18.73 -3.69 3.69
CA CYS A 64 17.94 -3.79 2.47
C CYS A 64 16.61 -4.51 2.74
N GLU A 65 16.66 -5.66 3.43
CA GLU A 65 15.43 -6.38 3.80
C GLU A 65 14.55 -5.57 4.74
N PHE A 66 15.12 -4.87 5.72
CA PHE A 66 14.34 -3.97 6.57
C PHE A 66 13.61 -2.91 5.74
N SER A 67 14.28 -2.27 4.77
CA SER A 67 13.66 -1.24 3.92
C SER A 67 12.54 -1.81 3.06
N LYS A 68 12.75 -3.00 2.48
CA LYS A 68 11.73 -3.69 1.69
C LYS A 68 10.55 -4.11 2.55
N ASN A 69 10.79 -4.73 3.70
CA ASN A 69 9.73 -5.19 4.59
C ASN A 69 8.93 -4.02 5.16
N PHE A 70 9.59 -2.90 5.47
CA PHE A 70 8.93 -1.66 5.84
C PHE A 70 8.02 -1.14 4.72
N ALA A 71 8.54 -1.07 3.48
CA ALA A 71 7.73 -0.63 2.33
C ALA A 71 6.51 -1.55 2.09
N VAL A 72 6.68 -2.87 2.20
CA VAL A 72 5.58 -3.85 2.09
C VAL A 72 4.58 -3.68 3.25
N CYS A 73 5.05 -3.41 4.46
CA CYS A 73 4.15 -3.13 5.58
C CYS A 73 3.30 -1.88 5.34
N MET A 74 3.93 -0.78 4.89
CA MET A 74 3.22 0.46 4.53
C MET A 74 2.23 0.24 3.38
N GLU A 75 2.60 -0.53 2.36
CA GLU A 75 1.71 -0.92 1.27
C GLU A 75 0.46 -1.65 1.79
N ASN A 76 0.64 -2.64 2.66
CA ASN A 76 -0.47 -3.39 3.25
C ASN A 76 -1.38 -2.52 4.12
N LYS A 77 -0.82 -1.53 4.82
CA LYS A 77 -1.60 -0.55 5.60
C LYS A 77 -2.48 0.29 4.67
N ALA A 78 -1.89 0.82 3.60
CA ALA A 78 -2.60 1.64 2.63
C ALA A 78 -3.70 0.85 1.89
N GLN A 79 -3.41 -0.39 1.47
CA GLN A 79 -4.39 -1.31 0.87
C GLN A 79 -5.67 -1.51 1.69
N ARG A 80 -5.55 -1.53 3.02
CA ARG A 80 -6.69 -1.75 3.91
C ARG A 80 -7.49 -0.46 4.19
N ASN A 81 -6.89 0.69 3.91
CA ASN A 81 -7.47 2.00 4.20
C ASN A 81 -8.04 2.69 2.95
N CYS A 82 -7.52 2.37 1.76
CA CYS A 82 -7.91 3.00 0.50
C CYS A 82 -8.88 2.11 -0.28
N ASP A 83 -10.13 2.56 -0.43
CA ASP A 83 -11.19 1.86 -1.17
C ASP A 83 -10.87 1.70 -2.66
N ASP A 84 -10.04 2.60 -3.21
CA ASP A 84 -9.70 2.69 -4.63
C ASP A 84 -8.36 2.03 -5.01
N TRP A 85 -7.74 1.29 -4.09
CA TRP A 85 -6.39 0.76 -4.25
C TRP A 85 -6.18 -0.05 -5.54
N ASP A 86 -7.18 -0.85 -5.93
CA ASP A 86 -7.11 -1.78 -7.07
C ASP A 86 -7.75 -1.26 -8.37
N GLU A 87 -8.29 -0.04 -8.41
CA GLU A 87 -9.04 0.45 -9.57
C GLU A 87 -8.20 0.60 -10.85
N ASN A 88 -6.87 0.63 -10.72
CA ASN A 88 -5.94 0.61 -11.87
C ASN A 88 -5.56 -0.81 -12.37
N LEU A 89 -5.91 -1.88 -11.64
CA LEU A 89 -5.71 -3.26 -12.09
C LEU A 89 -6.93 -3.80 -12.87
N SER A 90 -8.11 -3.21 -12.66
CA SER A 90 -9.37 -3.58 -13.31
C SER A 90 -9.60 -2.90 -14.67
N ALA A 91 -8.93 -1.78 -14.97
CA ALA A 91 -9.00 -1.12 -16.28
C ALA A 91 -8.49 -2.00 -17.45
N ASN A 92 -7.68 -3.03 -17.17
CA ASN A 92 -7.23 -4.03 -18.17
C ASN A 92 -8.15 -5.27 -18.27
N LYS A 93 -9.20 -5.38 -17.45
CA LYS A 93 -10.20 -6.48 -17.51
C LYS A 93 -11.44 -6.13 -18.34
N ILE A 94 -11.47 -5.00 -19.04
CA ILE A 94 -12.65 -4.55 -19.80
C ILE A 94 -12.69 -5.13 -21.24
N ASN A 95 -11.67 -5.88 -21.67
CA ASN A 95 -11.71 -6.57 -22.97
C ASN A 95 -12.34 -7.98 -22.96
N SER A 96 -12.92 -8.44 -21.85
CA SER A 96 -13.46 -9.81 -21.73
C SER A 96 -14.85 -9.94 -21.09
N ALA A 97 -15.69 -8.92 -21.19
CA ALA A 97 -17.12 -9.08 -20.89
C ALA A 97 -17.95 -8.40 -21.99
N GLY A 98 -18.06 -9.09 -23.12
CA GLY A 98 -19.02 -8.78 -24.15
C GLY A 98 -20.45 -8.76 -23.60
N SER A 99 -21.17 -7.75 -24.05
CA SER A 99 -22.59 -7.47 -23.89
C SER A 99 -23.50 -8.70 -23.83
N GLN A 100 -24.41 -8.73 -22.85
CA GLN A 100 -25.81 -9.07 -23.07
C GLN A 100 -26.67 -8.26 -22.10
N ASP A 101 -27.27 -7.20 -22.64
CA ASP A 101 -28.30 -6.40 -21.99
C ASP A 101 -29.64 -6.68 -22.68
N GLY A 102 -30.69 -6.91 -21.88
CA GLY A 102 -32.11 -6.79 -22.26
C GLY A 102 -32.84 -8.05 -22.76
N ASN A 103 -33.83 -8.56 -22.02
CA ASN A 103 -35.20 -7.99 -21.97
C ASN A 103 -36.26 -8.96 -21.39
N ASN A 104 -36.95 -8.46 -20.35
CA ASN A 104 -38.41 -8.47 -20.10
C ASN A 104 -39.32 -9.72 -20.26
N GLN A 105 -39.96 -10.04 -19.11
CA GLN A 105 -41.42 -9.99 -18.89
C GLN A 105 -42.31 -11.23 -19.18
N GLN A 106 -42.85 -11.78 -18.07
CA GLN A 106 -44.19 -12.32 -17.80
C GLN A 106 -44.86 -13.42 -18.66
N ASP A 107 -45.38 -14.40 -17.90
CA ASP A 107 -46.72 -15.02 -17.96
C ASP A 107 -46.88 -16.42 -18.61
N LYS A 108 -47.49 -17.32 -17.80
CA LYS A 108 -48.47 -18.37 -18.16
C LYS A 108 -48.08 -19.50 -19.15
N ARG A 109 -48.00 -20.75 -18.66
CA ARG A 109 -49.09 -21.77 -18.77
C ARG A 109 -48.69 -23.18 -18.27
N LYS A 110 -49.74 -23.90 -17.88
CA LYS A 110 -49.90 -25.23 -17.26
C LYS A 110 -49.48 -26.44 -18.14
N GLY A 111 -49.27 -27.58 -17.46
CA GLY A 111 -49.59 -28.96 -17.89
C GLY A 111 -48.62 -29.56 -18.92
N TYR A 112 -48.25 -30.84 -18.87
CA TYR A 112 -48.85 -32.05 -18.30
C TYR A 112 -47.78 -32.90 -17.61
#